data_AF-N9LHR9-F1
#
_entry.id   AF-N9LHR9-F1
#
_cell.length_a   1.000
_cell.length_b   1.000
_cell.length_c   1.000
_cell.angle_alpha   90.00
_cell.angle_beta   90.00
_cell.angle_gamma   90.00
#
_symmetry.space_group_name_H-M   'P 1'
#
loop_
_entity.id
_entity.type
_entity.pdbx_description
1 polymer ?
#
loop_
_entity_poly.entity_id
_entity_poly.type
_entity_poly.pdbx_seq_one_letter_code
_entity_poly.pdbx_strand_id
1 'polypeptide(L)'
;MNKIINFPRKSHEQNNIEEAWGEIVGEVYEQIRHRVPNEYIDEFAKLFRPMFDSLIPTNIPLPLITDREDPYFEIVKDTERFLNSYITHSIRTRRDRELLWFLREKYGVWGNE
;
A
#
# COMPACT_ATOMS: atom_id res chain seq x y z
N MET A 1 14.13 19.54 23.12
CA MET A 1 13.63 18.38 23.89
C MET A 1 13.01 17.43 22.87
N ASN A 2 13.72 16.38 22.47
CA ASN A 2 13.27 15.49 21.40
C ASN A 2 12.14 14.59 21.92
N LYS A 3 10.91 14.82 21.46
CA LYS A 3 9.81 13.89 21.67
C LYS A 3 9.95 12.76 20.66
N ILE A 4 10.34 11.58 21.12
CA ILE A 4 10.16 10.35 20.36
C ILE A 4 8.66 10.07 20.38
N ILE A 5 8.02 10.22 19.22
CA ILE A 5 6.64 9.80 19.02
C ILE A 5 6.68 8.33 18.60
N ASN A 6 6.33 7.43 19.51
CA ASN A 6 5.81 6.14 19.10
C ASN A 6 4.44 6.40 18.48
N PHE A 7 4.23 6.01 17.23
CA PHE A 7 2.88 5.98 16.66
C PHE A 7 2.06 5.00 17.50
N PRO A 8 1.09 5.45 18.31
CA PRO A 8 0.07 4.54 18.80
C PRO A 8 -0.83 4.27 17.60
N ARG A 9 -1.09 2.99 17.27
CA ARG A 9 -2.18 2.61 16.36
C ARG A 9 -3.45 3.33 16.81
N LYS A 10 -3.77 4.49 16.20
CA LYS A 10 -5.00 5.23 16.43
C LYS A 10 -5.94 4.87 15.30
N SER A 11 -7.18 4.63 15.68
CA SER A 11 -8.32 4.21 14.86
C SER A 11 -8.57 4.97 13.55
N HIS A 12 -7.94 6.13 13.31
CA HIS A 12 -8.03 6.83 12.03
C HIS A 12 -7.13 6.26 10.93
N GLU A 13 -6.00 5.63 11.27
CA GLU A 13 -5.13 5.00 10.26
C GLU A 13 -5.68 3.66 9.79
N GLN A 14 -6.49 2.96 10.59
CA GLN A 14 -7.18 1.75 10.12
C GLN A 14 -8.11 2.06 8.95
N ASN A 15 -8.82 3.20 8.99
CA ASN A 15 -9.61 3.64 7.84
C ASN A 15 -8.72 3.88 6.62
N ASN A 16 -7.57 4.55 6.80
CA ASN A 16 -6.63 4.80 5.70
C ASN A 16 -6.01 3.51 5.12
N ILE A 17 -5.75 2.50 5.97
CA ILE A 17 -5.21 1.20 5.54
C ILE A 17 -6.29 0.40 4.80
N GLU A 18 -7.52 0.38 5.29
CA GLU A 18 -8.63 -0.29 4.59
C GLU A 18 -9.02 0.44 3.31
N GLU A 19 -8.94 1.77 3.26
CA GLU A 19 -9.11 2.57 2.03
C GLU A 19 -8.00 2.25 1.03
N ALA A 20 -6.74 2.25 1.46
CA ALA A 20 -5.61 1.87 0.60
C ALA A 20 -5.71 0.42 0.12
N TRP A 21 -6.18 -0.50 0.98
CA TRP A 21 -6.47 -1.87 0.61
C TRP A 21 -7.56 -1.94 -0.46
N GLY A 22 -8.66 -1.20 -0.26
CA GLY A 22 -9.76 -1.11 -1.22
C GLY A 22 -9.31 -0.57 -2.58
N GLU A 23 -8.47 0.46 -2.60
CA GLU A 23 -7.85 0.99 -3.82
C GLU A 23 -6.99 -0.08 -4.52
N ILE A 24 -6.12 -0.76 -3.77
CA ILE A 24 -5.23 -1.79 -4.32
C ILE A 24 -6.02 -2.97 -4.91
N VAL A 25 -7.03 -3.48 -4.22
CA VAL A 25 -7.89 -4.57 -4.74
C VAL A 25 -8.75 -4.08 -5.89
N GLY A 26 -9.25 -2.84 -5.84
CA GLY A 26 -9.97 -2.20 -6.93
C GLY A 26 -9.14 -2.14 -8.21
N GLU A 27 -7.86 -1.76 -8.11
CA GLU A 27 -6.92 -1.77 -9.23
C GLU A 27 -6.73 -3.18 -9.82
N VAL A 28 -6.58 -4.20 -8.97
CA VAL A 28 -6.50 -5.61 -9.42
C VAL A 28 -7.76 -5.99 -10.17
N TYR A 29 -8.93 -5.66 -9.60
CA TYR A 29 -10.22 -5.94 -10.21
C TYR A 29 -10.30 -5.31 -11.60
N GLU A 30 -10.02 -4.01 -11.73
CA GLU A 30 -10.02 -3.34 -13.03
C GLU A 30 -9.06 -3.98 -14.05
N GLN A 31 -7.89 -4.45 -13.58
CA GLN A 31 -6.86 -5.03 -14.43
C GLN A 31 -7.25 -6.41 -14.99
N ILE A 32 -7.96 -7.25 -14.22
CA ILE A 32 -8.17 -8.67 -14.58
C ILE A 32 -9.62 -9.11 -14.71
N ARG A 33 -10.62 -8.34 -14.24
CA ARG A 33 -12.06 -8.73 -14.24
C ARG A 33 -12.59 -9.20 -15.60
N HIS A 34 -12.04 -8.68 -16.69
CA HIS A 34 -12.48 -9.02 -18.06
C HIS A 34 -11.79 -10.27 -18.61
N ARG A 35 -10.79 -10.80 -17.90
CA ARG A 35 -9.90 -11.88 -18.37
C ARG A 35 -10.03 -13.14 -17.53
N VAL A 36 -10.46 -13.02 -16.27
CA VAL A 36 -10.55 -14.11 -15.31
C VAL A 36 -11.85 -14.03 -14.51
N PRO A 37 -12.38 -15.15 -13.97
CA PRO A 37 -13.50 -15.14 -13.06
C PRO A 37 -13.22 -14.29 -11.81
N ASN A 38 -14.25 -13.64 -11.29
CA ASN A 38 -14.11 -12.80 -10.08
C ASN A 38 -13.59 -13.58 -8.87
N GLU A 39 -13.85 -14.90 -8.79
CA GLU A 39 -13.34 -15.78 -7.73
C GLU A 39 -11.81 -15.72 -7.61
N TYR A 40 -11.10 -15.45 -8.71
CA TYR A 40 -9.64 -15.40 -8.72
C TYR A 40 -9.13 -14.09 -8.14
N ILE A 41 -9.93 -13.03 -8.22
CA ILE A 41 -9.65 -11.74 -7.57
C ILE A 41 -9.78 -11.92 -6.07
N ASP A 42 -10.82 -12.63 -5.61
CA ASP A 42 -11.02 -12.94 -4.19
C ASP A 42 -9.91 -13.86 -3.63
N GLU A 43 -9.49 -14.86 -4.40
CA GLU A 43 -8.36 -15.72 -4.04
C GLU A 43 -7.06 -14.93 -3.94
N PHE A 44 -6.75 -14.12 -4.96
CA PHE A 44 -5.56 -13.28 -4.95
C PHE A 44 -5.58 -12.30 -3.76
N ALA A 45 -6.72 -11.64 -3.50
CA ALA A 45 -6.87 -10.71 -2.39
C ALA A 45 -6.58 -11.39 -1.04
N LYS A 46 -7.07 -12.61 -0.82
CA LYS A 46 -6.77 -13.39 0.39
C LYS A 46 -5.28 -13.71 0.53
N LEU A 47 -4.61 -14.06 -0.57
CA LEU A 47 -3.18 -14.37 -0.57
C LEU A 47 -2.31 -13.13 -0.39
N PHE A 48 -2.70 -12.01 -0.98
CA PHE A 48 -1.91 -10.79 -1.00
C PHE A 48 -2.09 -9.95 0.27
N ARG A 49 -3.23 -10.04 0.96
CA ARG A 49 -3.52 -9.23 2.16
C ARG A 49 -2.42 -9.28 3.23
N PRO A 50 -1.90 -10.46 3.64
CA PRO A 50 -0.81 -10.51 4.61
C PRO A 50 0.46 -9.82 4.13
N MET A 51 0.75 -9.85 2.83
CA MET A 51 1.90 -9.16 2.26
C MET A 51 1.69 -7.65 2.26
N PHE A 52 0.52 -7.19 1.85
CA PHE A 52 0.12 -5.79 1.95
C PHE A 52 0.31 -5.26 3.37
N ASP A 53 -0.24 -5.96 4.38
CA ASP A 53 -0.12 -5.56 5.78
C ASP A 53 1.36 -5.52 6.25
N SER A 54 2.23 -6.39 5.72
CA SER A 54 3.66 -6.41 6.04
C SER A 54 4.47 -5.29 5.38
N LEU A 55 3.99 -4.73 4.26
CA LEU A 55 4.66 -3.67 3.52
C LEU A 55 4.37 -2.28 4.09
N ILE A 56 3.36 -2.17 4.94
CA ILE A 56 3.04 -0.93 5.65
C ILE A 56 4.11 -0.73 6.73
N PRO A 57 4.98 0.29 6.60
CA PRO A 57 6.03 0.52 7.58
C PRO A 57 5.39 0.90 8.92
N THR A 58 5.80 0.21 9.97
CA THR A 58 5.18 0.35 11.30
C THR A 58 5.80 1.44 12.16
N ASN A 59 7.02 1.91 11.84
CA ASN A 59 7.78 2.83 12.69
C ASN A 59 8.70 3.77 11.89
N ILE A 60 8.14 4.76 11.17
CA ILE A 60 8.94 5.85 10.61
C ILE A 60 8.78 7.08 11.51
N PRO A 61 9.80 7.47 12.29
CA PRO A 61 9.72 8.64 13.14
C PRO A 61 9.81 9.90 12.29
N LEU A 62 8.71 10.64 12.17
CA LEU A 62 8.68 12.00 11.65
C LEU A 62 8.34 12.99 12.76
N PRO A 63 8.99 14.16 12.84
CA PRO A 63 8.58 15.22 13.75
C PRO A 63 7.16 15.66 13.40
N LEU A 64 6.26 15.70 14.38
CA LEU A 64 4.94 16.30 14.16
C LEU A 64 5.06 17.82 14.25
N ILE A 65 5.08 18.47 13.09
CA ILE A 65 5.06 19.94 12.97
C ILE A 65 3.72 20.34 12.39
N THR A 66 2.90 21.00 13.20
CA THR A 66 1.57 21.49 12.80
C THR A 66 1.55 23.00 12.56
N ASP A 67 2.55 23.70 13.07
CA ASP A 67 2.73 25.14 12.85
C ASP A 67 3.31 25.37 11.45
N ARG A 68 2.61 26.16 10.63
CA ARG A 68 3.02 26.47 9.26
C ARG A 68 4.14 27.49 9.20
N GLU A 69 4.35 28.26 10.27
CA GLU A 69 5.45 29.24 10.36
C GLU A 69 6.76 28.61 10.83
N ASP A 70 6.73 27.33 11.25
CA ASP A 70 7.94 26.60 11.61
C ASP A 70 8.83 26.40 10.36
N PRO A 71 10.13 26.75 10.42
CA PRO A 71 11.03 26.67 9.26
C PRO A 71 11.23 25.23 8.75
N TYR A 72 10.88 24.22 9.53
CA TYR A 72 10.96 22.80 9.16
C TYR A 72 9.63 22.21 8.71
N PHE A 73 8.53 22.97 8.73
CA PHE A 73 7.19 22.51 8.35
C PHE A 73 7.17 21.90 6.93
N GLU A 74 7.69 22.64 5.95
CA GLU A 74 7.73 22.18 4.55
C GLU A 74 8.62 20.94 4.38
N ILE A 75 9.77 20.89 5.08
CA ILE A 75 10.68 19.75 5.03
C ILE A 75 10.00 18.47 5.53
N VAL A 76 9.26 18.56 6.64
CA VAL A 76 8.49 17.43 7.18
C VAL A 76 7.38 17.01 6.23
N LYS A 77 6.66 17.98 5.62
CA LYS A 77 5.58 17.69 4.66
C LYS A 77 6.08 17.05 3.38
N ASP A 78 7.22 17.49 2.84
CA ASP A 78 7.85 16.88 1.69
C ASP A 78 8.33 15.45 2.00
N THR A 79 8.89 15.24 3.20
CA THR A 79 9.32 13.91 3.64
C THR A 79 8.12 12.95 3.78
N GLU A 80 7.02 13.41 4.38
CA GLU A 80 5.75 12.65 4.48
C GLU A 80 5.23 12.26 3.09
N ARG A 81 5.19 13.21 2.14
CA ARG A 81 4.74 12.97 0.77
C ARG A 81 5.64 11.98 0.03
N PHE A 82 6.95 12.11 0.19
CA PHE A 82 7.92 11.20 -0.39
C PHE A 82 7.73 9.77 0.12
N LEU A 83 7.61 9.61 1.45
CA LEU A 83 7.41 8.30 2.07
C LEU A 83 6.11 7.65 1.62
N ASN A 84 5.00 8.39 1.62
CA ASN A 84 3.72 7.88 1.12
C ASN A 84 3.85 7.41 -0.34
N SER A 85 4.48 8.22 -1.20
CA SER A 85 4.70 7.87 -2.60
C SER A 85 5.56 6.61 -2.76
N TYR A 86 6.64 6.49 -1.98
CA TYR A 86 7.52 5.32 -1.98
C TYR A 86 6.80 4.04 -1.52
N ILE A 87 5.99 4.13 -0.46
CA ILE A 87 5.21 3.01 0.08
C ILE A 87 4.18 2.57 -0.95
N THR A 88 3.40 3.49 -1.51
CA THR A 88 2.41 3.18 -2.54
C THR A 88 3.06 2.51 -3.75
N HIS A 89 4.19 3.04 -4.22
CA HIS A 89 4.93 2.44 -5.33
C HIS A 89 5.39 1.02 -5.00
N SER A 90 6.00 0.81 -3.83
CA SER A 90 6.49 -0.50 -3.39
C SER A 90 5.37 -1.54 -3.29
N ILE A 91 4.21 -1.14 -2.75
CA ILE A 91 3.02 -2.00 -2.65
C ILE A 91 2.52 -2.37 -4.04
N ARG A 92 2.35 -1.40 -4.95
CA ARG A 92 1.88 -1.66 -6.33
C ARG A 92 2.85 -2.55 -7.11
N THR A 93 4.15 -2.30 -7.02
CA THR A 93 5.17 -3.15 -7.67
C THR A 93 5.12 -4.58 -7.13
N ARG A 94 5.00 -4.76 -5.81
CA ARG A 94 4.90 -6.09 -5.22
C ARG A 94 3.61 -6.78 -5.63
N ARG A 95 2.47 -6.08 -5.58
CA ARG A 95 1.17 -6.57 -6.08
C ARG A 95 1.27 -7.06 -7.51
N ASP A 96 1.80 -6.25 -8.43
CA ASP A 96 1.87 -6.60 -9.86
C ASP A 96 2.70 -7.87 -10.08
N ARG A 97 3.82 -7.99 -9.36
CA ARG A 97 4.64 -9.19 -9.38
C ARG A 97 3.87 -10.41 -8.87
N GLU A 98 3.24 -10.33 -7.69
CA GLU A 98 2.51 -11.47 -7.12
C GLU A 98 1.29 -11.83 -7.96
N LEU A 99 0.61 -10.85 -8.54
CA LEU A 99 -0.53 -11.07 -9.43
C LEU A 99 -0.09 -11.80 -10.69
N LEU A 100 1.06 -11.42 -11.27
CA LEU A 100 1.64 -12.12 -12.42
C LEU A 100 1.94 -13.58 -12.09
N TRP A 101 2.56 -13.85 -10.93
CA TRP A 101 2.85 -15.21 -10.49
C TRP A 101 1.59 -16.02 -10.25
N PHE A 102 0.62 -15.46 -9.52
CA PHE A 102 -0.66 -16.10 -9.24
C PHE A 102 -1.40 -16.50 -10.52
N LEU A 103 -1.51 -15.58 -11.48
CA LEU A 103 -2.20 -15.89 -12.73
C LEU A 103 -1.40 -16.85 -13.63
N ARG A 104 -0.06 -16.83 -13.60
CA ARG A 104 0.75 -17.88 -14.26
C ARG A 104 0.51 -19.26 -13.66
N GLU A 105 0.44 -19.36 -12.33
CA GLU A 105 0.19 -20.63 -11.64
C GLU A 105 -1.22 -21.17 -11.95
N LYS A 106 -2.23 -20.29 -11.99
CA LYS A 106 -3.62 -20.67 -12.25
C LYS A 106 -3.94 -20.92 -13.72
N TYR A 107 -3.35 -20.14 -14.64
CA TYR A 107 -3.68 -20.19 -16.09
C TYR A 107 -2.61 -20.82 -16.97
N GLY A 108 -1.42 -21.13 -16.44
CA GLY A 108 -0.31 -21.71 -17.20
C GLY A 108 0.33 -20.78 -18.24
N VAL A 109 -0.31 -19.67 -18.63
CA VAL A 109 0.19 -18.73 -19.64
C VAL A 109 -0.30 -17.31 -19.35
N TRP A 110 0.43 -16.55 -18.54
CA TRP A 110 0.27 -15.09 -18.51
C TRP A 110 1.62 -14.41 -18.77
N GLY A 111 1.73 -13.72 -19.91
CA GLY A 111 2.95 -13.02 -20.35
C GLY A 111 3.65 -13.58 -21.59
N ASN A 112 2.92 -14.14 -22.55
CA ASN A 112 3.40 -14.33 -23.93
C ASN A 112 2.51 -13.52 -24.88
N GLU A 113 2.73 -12.20 -24.91
CA GLU A 113 2.53 -11.36 -26.10
C GLU A 113 3.76 -10.45 -26.23
#